data_AF-A0A6G1RX57-F1
#
_entry.id   AF-A0A6G1RX57-F1
#
_cell.length_a   1.000
_cell.length_b   1.000
_cell.length_c   1.000
_cell.angle_alpha   90.00
_cell.angle_beta   90.00
_cell.angle_gamma   90.00
#
_symmetry.space_group_name_H-M   'P 1'
#
loop_
_entity.id
_entity.type
_entity.pdbx_description
1 polymer ?
#
loop_
_entity_poly.entity_id
_entity_poly.type
_entity_poly.pdbx_seq_one_letter_code
_entity_poly.pdbx_strand_id
1 'polypeptide(L)'
;SNRVVHKAVRLWDIRGGKMLRHAVNLLITPRVVEEARKHFNCPILEGMELENQGGMGTELNHWEKRLLENEAMTGSHTQNRVFSRITLALMEDTGWYKANYSMAEKLDWGRNKGCDFVMKSCKFWIDQRRQKRDR
;
A
#
# COMPACT_ATOMS: atom_id res chain seq x y z
N SER A 1 -14.51 5.36 -15.53
CA SER A 1 -13.56 6.46 -15.25
C SER A 1 -12.25 5.84 -14.74
N ASN A 2 -11.24 5.68 -15.60
CA ASN A 2 -9.93 5.11 -15.24
C ASN A 2 -8.94 6.18 -14.76
N ARG A 3 -9.44 7.34 -14.31
CA ARG A 3 -8.61 8.51 -13.96
C ARG A 3 -8.18 8.54 -12.49
N VAL A 4 -8.84 7.76 -11.62
CA VAL A 4 -8.65 7.84 -10.16
C VAL A 4 -8.35 6.47 -9.57
N VAL A 5 -9.16 5.45 -9.91
CA VAL A 5 -8.93 4.06 -9.51
C VAL A 5 -8.63 3.21 -10.74
N HIS A 6 -7.56 2.43 -10.66
CA HIS A 6 -7.10 1.53 -11.71
C HIS A 6 -7.03 0.10 -11.20
N LYS A 7 -7.50 -0.88 -12.00
CA LYS A 7 -7.39 -2.30 -11.66
C LYS A 7 -6.08 -2.87 -12.18
N ALA A 8 -5.30 -3.48 -11.30
CA ALA A 8 -4.07 -4.18 -11.65
C ALA A 8 -4.11 -5.63 -11.17
N VAL A 9 -3.18 -6.46 -11.66
CA VAL A 9 -3.02 -7.85 -11.22
C VAL A 9 -1.61 -8.03 -10.70
N ARG A 10 -1.48 -8.52 -9.46
CA ARG A 10 -0.22 -8.98 -8.86
C ARG A 10 -0.12 -10.50 -9.00
N LEU A 11 1.09 -10.99 -9.30
CA LEU A 11 1.37 -12.42 -9.29
C LEU A 11 1.92 -12.80 -7.92
N TRP A 12 1.17 -13.61 -7.19
CA TRP A 12 1.46 -13.96 -5.81
C TRP A 12 1.90 -15.41 -5.66
N ASP A 13 3.08 -15.62 -5.08
CA ASP A 13 3.51 -16.94 -4.63
C ASP A 13 2.62 -17.40 -3.48
N ILE A 14 2.06 -18.60 -3.61
CA ILE A 14 1.23 -19.26 -2.60
C ILE A 14 1.85 -20.61 -2.21
N ARG A 15 1.26 -21.28 -1.21
CA ARG A 15 1.73 -22.60 -0.76
C ARG A 15 1.71 -23.61 -1.93
N GLY A 16 2.72 -24.47 -1.98
CA GLY A 16 2.81 -25.55 -2.97
C GLY A 16 3.43 -25.15 -4.31
N GLY A 17 4.22 -24.07 -4.36
CA GLY A 17 4.94 -23.64 -5.57
C GLY A 17 4.02 -23.09 -6.67
N LYS A 18 2.79 -22.72 -6.32
CA LYS A 18 1.81 -22.15 -7.26
C LYS A 18 1.85 -20.63 -7.23
N MET A 19 1.44 -20.02 -8.35
CA MET A 19 1.22 -18.58 -8.45
C MET A 19 -0.26 -18.27 -8.62
N LEU A 20 -0.76 -17.29 -7.88
CA LEU A 20 -2.12 -16.78 -7.97
C LEU A 20 -2.13 -15.42 -8.68
N ARG A 21 -3.09 -15.21 -9.58
CA ARG A 21 -3.41 -13.88 -10.12
C ARG A 21 -4.29 -13.14 -9.12
N HIS A 22 -3.71 -12.21 -8.38
CA HIS A 22 -4.39 -11.43 -7.36
C HIS A 22 -4.78 -10.06 -7.93
N ALA A 23 -6.09 -9.82 -8.07
CA ALA A 23 -6.59 -8.52 -8.54
C ALA A 23 -6.54 -7.49 -7.40
N VAL A 24 -6.05 -6.29 -7.71
CA VAL A 24 -5.97 -5.16 -6.79
C VAL A 24 -6.56 -3.90 -7.42
N ASN A 25 -7.07 -3.01 -6.58
CA ASN A 25 -7.50 -1.69 -6.99
C ASN A 25 -6.46 -0.67 -6.51
N LEU A 26 -5.99 0.16 -7.42
CA LEU A 26 -4.96 1.16 -7.16
C LEU A 26 -5.57 2.54 -7.20
N LEU A 27 -5.34 3.35 -6.17
CA LEU A 27 -5.54 4.79 -6.24
C LEU A 27 -4.32 5.42 -6.93
N ILE A 28 -4.56 6.09 -8.05
CA ILE A 28 -3.52 6.58 -8.97
C ILE A 28 -3.45 8.11 -9.04
N THR A 29 -3.91 8.81 -8.00
CA THR A 29 -3.83 10.27 -7.96
C THR A 29 -2.38 10.73 -7.79
N PRO A 30 -1.98 11.89 -8.36
CA PRO A 30 -0.57 12.23 -8.52
C PRO A 30 0.25 12.25 -7.22
N ARG A 31 -0.25 12.88 -6.15
CA ARG A 31 0.49 12.97 -4.89
C ARG A 31 0.52 11.64 -4.15
N VAL A 32 -0.57 10.87 -4.23
CA VAL A 32 -0.60 9.52 -3.62
C VAL A 32 0.46 8.62 -4.26
N VAL A 33 0.54 8.62 -5.60
CA VAL A 33 1.59 7.87 -6.32
C VAL A 33 2.98 8.35 -5.88
N GLU A 34 3.21 9.66 -5.84
CA GLU A 34 4.49 10.23 -5.43
C GLU A 34 4.90 9.82 -4.01
N GLU A 35 4.02 10.00 -3.02
CA GLU A 35 4.33 9.69 -1.63
C GLU A 35 4.41 8.18 -1.37
N ALA A 36 3.62 7.36 -2.06
CA ALA A 36 3.75 5.91 -1.98
C ALA A 36 5.11 5.43 -2.54
N ARG A 37 5.55 5.96 -3.69
CA ARG A 37 6.86 5.64 -4.27
C ARG A 37 7.99 6.00 -3.33
N LYS A 38 7.93 7.20 -2.71
CA LYS A 38 8.90 7.65 -1.70
C LYS A 38 8.88 6.76 -0.46
N HIS A 39 7.70 6.44 0.05
CA HIS A 39 7.55 5.63 1.26
C HIS A 39 8.16 4.25 1.11
N PHE A 40 7.78 3.51 0.07
CA PHE A 40 8.26 2.15 -0.16
C PHE A 40 9.65 2.08 -0.80
N ASN A 41 10.17 3.19 -1.33
CA ASN A 41 11.34 3.23 -2.20
C ASN A 41 11.15 2.32 -3.45
N CYS A 42 10.03 2.51 -4.15
CA CYS A 42 9.70 1.76 -5.36
C CYS A 42 9.30 2.72 -6.49
N PRO A 43 10.21 3.09 -7.41
CA PRO A 43 9.94 4.12 -8.43
C PRO A 43 8.92 3.69 -9.50
N ILE A 44 8.75 2.38 -9.71
CA ILE A 44 7.83 1.82 -10.71
C ILE A 44 6.41 1.61 -10.19
N LEU A 45 6.13 1.92 -8.92
CA LEU A 45 4.81 1.71 -8.34
C LEU A 45 3.76 2.55 -9.08
N GLU A 46 2.67 1.92 -9.55
CA GLU A 46 1.67 2.60 -10.38
C GLU A 46 0.65 3.40 -9.55
N GLY A 47 0.46 3.03 -8.28
CA GLY A 47 -0.48 3.64 -7.35
C GLY A 47 -0.48 2.93 -6.00
N MET A 48 -1.30 3.41 -5.08
CA MET A 48 -1.44 2.81 -3.75
C MET A 48 -2.62 1.83 -3.74
N GLU A 49 -2.41 0.61 -3.23
CA GLU A 49 -3.46 -0.41 -3.15
C GLU A 49 -4.54 0.00 -2.13
N LEU A 50 -5.79 -0.11 -2.55
CA LEU A 50 -6.97 -0.03 -1.71
C LEU A 50 -7.33 -1.43 -1.20
N GLU A 51 -7.89 -1.49 0.00
CA GLU A 51 -8.35 -2.71 0.65
C GLU A 51 -9.30 -3.50 -0.26
N ASN A 52 -9.02 -4.80 -0.40
CA ASN A 52 -9.77 -5.70 -1.27
C ASN A 52 -10.50 -6.83 -0.50
N GLN A 53 -10.49 -6.77 0.83
CA GLN A 53 -11.21 -7.70 1.72
C GLN A 53 -12.19 -6.95 2.64
N GLY A 54 -12.97 -7.70 3.42
CA GLY A 54 -13.86 -7.14 4.45
C GLY A 54 -15.28 -6.75 3.97
N GLY A 55 -15.57 -6.88 2.67
CA GLY A 55 -16.91 -6.68 2.11
C GLY A 55 -17.34 -5.23 1.95
N MET A 56 -18.64 -5.02 1.69
CA MET A 56 -19.22 -3.70 1.43
C MET A 56 -19.06 -2.79 2.65
N GLY A 57 -18.34 -1.68 2.47
CA GLY A 57 -18.02 -0.73 3.55
C GLY A 57 -16.53 -0.71 3.88
N THR A 58 -15.81 -1.80 3.69
CA THR A 58 -14.36 -1.89 3.93
C THR A 58 -13.58 -1.85 2.63
N GLU A 59 -13.99 -2.67 1.66
CA GLU A 59 -13.38 -2.73 0.33
C GLU A 59 -13.45 -1.36 -0.35
N LEU A 60 -12.36 -0.95 -1.02
CA LEU A 60 -12.21 0.32 -1.73
C LEU A 60 -12.22 1.61 -0.91
N ASN A 61 -12.64 1.58 0.35
CA ASN A 61 -12.72 2.79 1.21
C ASN A 61 -11.48 3.00 2.08
N HIS A 62 -10.65 1.97 2.23
CA HIS A 62 -9.48 1.96 3.10
C HIS A 62 -8.21 1.62 2.33
N TRP A 63 -7.06 1.96 2.91
CA TRP A 63 -5.78 1.48 2.43
C TRP A 63 -5.61 -0.01 2.67
N GLU A 64 -4.93 -0.69 1.74
CA GLU A 64 -4.55 -2.10 1.89
C GLU A 64 -3.69 -2.30 3.15
N LYS A 65 -4.27 -3.00 4.14
CA LYS A 65 -3.65 -3.16 5.45
C LYS A 65 -2.32 -3.88 5.38
N ARG A 66 -2.14 -4.84 4.47
CA ARG A 66 -0.87 -5.54 4.28
C ARG A 66 0.28 -4.56 4.05
N LEU A 67 0.01 -3.46 3.35
CA LEU A 67 1.02 -2.50 2.91
C LEU A 67 1.21 -1.33 3.86
N LEU A 68 0.15 -0.90 4.56
CA LEU A 68 0.20 0.29 5.43
C LEU A 68 -0.09 0.02 6.92
N GLU A 69 -0.48 -1.20 7.29
CA GLU A 69 -0.65 -1.71 8.67
C GLU A 69 -1.30 -0.76 9.67
N ASN A 70 -0.53 0.05 10.40
CA ASN A 70 -1.01 0.99 11.42
C ASN A 70 -1.36 2.40 10.91
N GLU A 71 -1.43 2.57 9.59
CA GLU A 71 -1.96 3.79 9.00
C GLU A 71 -3.44 3.99 9.37
N ALA A 72 -3.80 5.22 9.74
CA ALA A 72 -5.09 5.59 10.31
C ALA A 72 -6.30 5.27 9.42
N MET A 73 -6.11 5.19 8.10
CA MET A 73 -7.14 4.92 7.10
C MET A 73 -7.13 3.46 6.60
N THR A 74 -6.50 2.53 7.32
CA THR A 74 -6.66 1.09 7.08
C THR A 74 -7.97 0.56 7.68
N GLY A 75 -8.53 -0.52 7.11
CA GLY A 75 -9.88 -1.02 7.42
C GLY A 75 -10.05 -1.70 8.80
N SER A 76 -9.09 -1.58 9.71
CA SER A 76 -9.20 -2.13 11.07
C SER A 76 -8.31 -1.39 12.05
N HIS A 77 -8.82 -1.24 13.28
CA HIS A 77 -8.11 -0.57 14.36
C HIS A 77 -6.84 -1.33 14.76
N THR A 78 -5.71 -0.65 14.70
CA THR A 78 -4.43 -1.09 15.28
C THR A 78 -4.06 -0.17 16.44
N GLN A 79 -3.19 -0.66 17.32
CA GLN A 79 -2.54 0.17 18.32
C GLN A 79 -1.60 1.16 17.60
N ASN A 80 -1.50 2.40 18.07
CA ASN A 80 -0.64 3.45 17.50
C ASN A 80 -0.95 3.81 16.04
N ARG A 81 -2.16 4.33 15.80
CA ARG A 81 -2.58 4.85 14.49
C ARG A 81 -1.71 6.03 14.07
N VAL A 82 -1.30 6.07 12.81
CA VAL A 82 -0.51 7.17 12.23
C VAL A 82 -1.20 7.79 11.02
N PHE A 83 -1.27 9.11 10.97
CA PHE A 83 -1.64 9.87 9.78
C PHE A 83 -0.39 10.12 8.92
N SER A 84 -0.18 9.23 7.96
CA SER A 84 1.00 9.26 7.11
C SER A 84 0.93 10.35 6.03
N ARG A 85 2.06 10.61 5.38
CA ARG A 85 2.12 11.45 4.19
C ARG A 85 1.22 10.94 3.05
N ILE A 86 0.93 9.64 3.00
CA ILE A 86 0.05 9.04 1.98
C ILE A 86 -1.40 9.48 2.18
N THR A 87 -1.90 9.49 3.42
CA THR A 87 -3.26 9.99 3.71
C THR A 87 -3.36 11.49 3.51
N LEU A 88 -2.34 12.26 3.90
CA LEU A 88 -2.30 13.69 3.61
C LEU A 88 -2.31 13.98 2.10
N ALA A 89 -1.59 13.18 1.32
CA ALA A 89 -1.60 13.26 -0.13
C ALA A 89 -2.96 12.96 -0.75
N LEU A 90 -3.67 11.95 -0.24
CA LEU A 90 -5.05 11.68 -0.64
C LEU A 90 -5.94 12.90 -0.35
N MET A 91 -5.89 13.44 0.87
CA MET A 91 -6.70 14.59 1.27
C MET A 91 -6.43 15.81 0.37
N GLU A 92 -5.16 16.09 0.04
CA GLU A 92 -4.83 17.20 -0.85
C GLU A 92 -5.24 16.94 -2.31
N ASP A 93 -5.09 15.71 -2.82
CA ASP A 93 -5.52 15.34 -4.17
C ASP A 93 -7.07 15.42 -4.35
N THR A 94 -7.85 15.37 -3.28
CA THR A 94 -9.31 15.65 -3.36
C THR A 94 -9.63 17.09 -3.76
N GLY A 95 -8.70 18.02 -3.53
CA GLY A 95 -8.91 19.46 -3.71
C GLY A 95 -9.69 20.15 -2.58
N TRP A 96 -10.15 19.41 -1.56
CA TRP A 96 -10.87 20.01 -0.42
C TRP A 96 -9.93 20.54 0.67
N TYR A 97 -8.69 20.05 0.69
CA TYR A 97 -7.74 20.35 1.74
C TYR A 97 -6.41 20.81 1.15
N LYS A 98 -5.67 21.61 1.92
CA LYS A 98 -4.25 21.89 1.71
C LYS A 98 -3.48 21.26 2.86
N ALA A 99 -2.70 20.22 2.59
CA ALA A 99 -2.08 19.44 3.65
C ALA A 99 -0.76 20.07 4.10
N ASN A 100 -0.52 20.09 5.41
CA ASN A 100 0.79 20.40 5.95
C ASN A 100 1.59 19.10 6.18
N TYR A 101 2.40 18.73 5.20
CA TYR A 101 3.20 17.51 5.26
C TYR A 101 4.29 17.49 6.34
N SER A 102 4.62 18.62 6.97
CA SER A 102 5.54 18.64 8.12
C SER A 102 4.92 18.04 9.38
N MET A 103 3.59 17.97 9.43
CA MET A 103 2.83 17.35 10.53
C MET A 103 2.55 15.87 10.30
N ALA A 104 2.94 15.32 9.16
CA ALA A 104 2.73 13.92 8.86
C ALA A 104 3.48 13.04 9.86
N GLU A 105 2.78 12.06 10.41
CA GLU A 105 3.39 11.09 11.30
C GLU A 105 4.26 10.12 10.51
N LYS A 106 5.30 9.61 11.19
CA LYS A 106 6.24 8.67 10.58
C LYS A 106 5.62 7.27 10.55
N LEU A 107 5.22 6.82 9.36
CA LEU A 107 4.89 5.41 9.13
C LEU A 107 6.18 4.62 8.92
N ASP A 108 6.48 3.68 9.82
CA ASP A 108 7.67 2.81 9.72
C ASP A 108 7.39 1.52 8.93
N TRP A 109 6.14 1.04 8.98
CA TRP A 109 5.74 -0.14 8.22
C TRP A 109 5.89 0.09 6.71
N GLY A 110 6.45 -0.88 5.99
CA GLY A 110 6.68 -0.76 4.55
C GLY A 110 7.82 0.17 4.13
N ARG A 111 8.30 1.07 5.00
CA ARG A 111 9.25 2.11 4.61
C ARG A 111 10.55 1.52 4.05
N ASN A 112 10.95 2.00 2.87
CA ASN A 112 12.16 1.57 2.15
C ASN A 112 12.27 0.06 1.88
N LYS A 113 11.17 -0.69 1.89
CA LYS A 113 11.19 -2.15 1.67
C LYS A 113 11.27 -2.57 0.19
N GLY A 114 11.16 -1.62 -0.74
CA GLY A 114 11.32 -1.83 -2.17
C GLY A 114 10.09 -2.42 -2.86
N CYS A 115 10.18 -2.58 -4.18
CA CYS A 115 9.06 -3.02 -5.01
C CYS A 115 8.58 -4.44 -4.71
N ASP A 116 9.48 -5.34 -4.34
CA ASP A 116 9.12 -6.72 -3.99
C ASP A 116 8.16 -6.78 -2.80
N PHE A 117 8.37 -5.94 -1.79
CA PHE A 117 7.45 -5.86 -0.64
C PHE A 117 6.04 -5.44 -1.06
N VAL A 118 5.95 -4.46 -1.95
CA VAL A 118 4.67 -3.88 -2.35
C VAL A 118 3.93 -4.80 -3.32
N MET A 119 4.63 -5.30 -4.33
CA MET A 119 4.04 -5.94 -5.51
C MET A 119 3.97 -7.47 -5.44
N LYS A 120 4.73 -8.12 -4.54
CA LYS A 120 4.76 -9.58 -4.38
C LYS A 120 3.99 -10.01 -3.13
N SER A 121 3.80 -11.33 -2.99
CA SER A 121 3.08 -11.89 -1.85
C SER A 121 3.91 -11.86 -0.56
N CYS A 122 3.23 -11.94 0.58
CA CYS A 122 3.90 -12.10 1.88
C CYS A 122 4.79 -13.35 1.91
N LYS A 123 4.38 -14.43 1.23
CA LYS A 123 5.19 -15.65 1.12
C LYS A 123 6.50 -15.38 0.38
N PHE A 124 6.45 -14.72 -0.78
CA PHE A 124 7.66 -14.35 -1.52
C PHE A 124 8.62 -13.56 -0.64
N TRP A 125 8.11 -12.57 0.08
CA TRP A 125 8.89 -11.72 0.98
C TRP A 125 9.54 -12.51 2.13
N ILE A 126 8.78 -13.40 2.77
CA ILE A 126 9.28 -14.27 3.85
C ILE A 126 10.35 -15.22 3.33
N ASP A 127 10.12 -15.85 2.18
CA ASP A 127 11.05 -16.81 1.58
C ASP A 127 12.38 -16.13 1.20
N GLN A 128 12.33 -14.94 0.58
CA GLN A 128 13.53 -14.17 0.29
C GLN A 128 14.32 -13.82 1.55
N ARG A 129 13.65 -13.43 2.64
CA ARG A 129 14.33 -13.08 3.89
C ARG A 129 14.96 -14.29 4.57
N ARG A 130 14.35 -15.47 4.46
CA ARG A 130 14.94 -16.73 4.95
C ARG A 130 16.21 -17.05 4.18
N GLN A 131 16.16 -17.02 2.85
CA GLN A 131 17.33 -17.28 2.01
C GLN A 131 18.49 -16.32 2.25
N LYS A 132 18.22 -15.03 2.53
CA LYS A 132 19.27 -14.06 2.87
C LYS A 132 19.92 -14.29 4.23
N ARG A 133 19.21 -14.91 5.17
CA ARG A 133 19.75 -15.26 6.50
C ARG A 133 20.59 -16.53 6.46
N ASP A 134 20.26 -17.43 5.54
CA ASP A 134 20.96 -18.70 5.36
C ASP A 134 22.19 -18.56 4.43
N ARG A 135 22.51 -17.34 3.99
CA ARG A 135 23.72 -16.95 3.24
C ARG A 135 24.62 -16.12 4.14
#